data_AF-A0A537QLL6-F1
#
_entry.id   AF-A0A537QLL6-F1
#
_cell.length_a   1.000
_cell.length_b   1.000
_cell.length_c   1.000
_cell.angle_alpha   90.00
_cell.angle_beta   90.00
_cell.angle_gamma   90.00
#
_symmetry.space_group_name_H-M   'P 1'
#
loop_
_entity.id
_entity.type
_entity.pdbx_description
1 polymer ?
#
loop_
_entity_poly.entity_id
_entity_poly.type
_entity_poly.pdbx_seq_one_letter_code
_entity_poly.pdbx_strand_id
1 'polypeptide(L)'
;MTKNSGIGLVALAALAAGALALSSAAADQAPAPKEDLAQNFAAEHEIGRHFQIDPANLPAPKTPPVVTNRSLIVPYDGQVPQVPPGFTATPFVTGLANPRRLLVLPNGDVLVAEQSAGYLTLLRDDGEGRAKWINRHVEDLNRPYGLAWRDDGLLVADQDGIWRVPHVVGAARAGRPVPPQRVDQVPPDQRTPIAGAYGAEMLT
;
A
#
# COMPACT_ATOMS: atom_id res chain seq x y z
N MET A 1 -30.83 -78.92 35.12
CA MET A 1 -30.85 -77.49 34.74
C MET A 1 -29.73 -76.80 35.49
N THR A 2 -28.78 -76.26 34.72
CA THR A 2 -27.67 -75.33 35.06
C THR A 2 -26.75 -75.63 36.27
N LYS A 3 -25.58 -76.18 35.91
CA LYS A 3 -24.32 -76.43 36.68
C LYS A 3 -23.69 -75.10 37.17
N ASN A 4 -23.19 -75.01 38.41
CA ASN A 4 -21.80 -75.28 38.90
C ASN A 4 -20.73 -74.35 38.26
N SER A 5 -19.66 -73.83 38.89
CA SER A 5 -18.94 -74.07 40.15
C SER A 5 -17.69 -73.14 40.22
N GLY A 6 -17.06 -73.05 41.42
CA GLY A 6 -15.60 -72.89 41.64
C GLY A 6 -15.11 -71.44 41.77
N ILE A 7 -14.59 -70.93 42.90
CA ILE A 7 -13.43 -71.31 43.75
C ILE A 7 -12.10 -71.38 42.99
N GLY A 8 -11.17 -70.49 43.37
CA GLY A 8 -9.80 -70.93 43.72
C GLY A 8 -8.62 -70.37 42.91
N LEU A 9 -7.83 -69.55 43.60
CA LEU A 9 -6.37 -69.62 43.72
C LEU A 9 -5.45 -69.52 42.49
N VAL A 10 -4.73 -68.39 42.44
CA VAL A 10 -3.27 -68.21 42.33
C VAL A 10 -2.45 -69.41 41.82
N ALA A 11 -1.75 -69.22 40.70
CA ALA A 11 -0.45 -69.84 40.45
C ALA A 11 0.43 -68.94 39.57
N LEU A 12 1.69 -68.83 40.02
CA LEU A 12 2.81 -68.04 39.52
C LEU A 12 3.49 -68.77 38.34
N ALA A 13 3.94 -68.06 37.30
CA ALA A 13 5.30 -68.16 36.71
C ALA A 13 5.41 -67.76 35.22
N ALA A 14 6.56 -67.14 34.93
CA ALA A 14 7.37 -67.17 33.70
C ALA A 14 7.19 -66.08 32.62
N LEU A 15 8.32 -65.41 32.39
CA LEU A 15 8.65 -64.39 31.39
C LEU A 15 8.22 -64.74 29.96
N ALA A 16 7.66 -63.76 29.25
CA ALA A 16 7.93 -63.52 27.83
C ALA A 16 7.58 -62.06 27.46
N ALA A 17 8.42 -61.48 26.60
CA ALA A 17 8.42 -60.08 26.21
C ALA A 17 7.14 -59.63 25.47
N GLY A 18 6.72 -58.38 25.71
CA GLY A 18 5.64 -57.75 24.94
C GLY A 18 5.33 -56.34 25.47
N ALA A 19 5.52 -55.33 24.62
CA ALA A 19 5.37 -53.93 24.94
C ALA A 19 3.97 -53.54 25.45
N LEU A 20 3.90 -52.72 26.50
CA LEU A 20 2.73 -51.87 26.77
C LEU A 20 3.17 -50.49 27.22
N ALA A 21 2.71 -49.50 26.46
CA ALA A 21 2.95 -48.09 26.63
C ALA A 21 2.37 -47.56 27.95
N LEU A 22 3.20 -46.86 28.73
CA LEU A 22 2.73 -45.96 29.77
C LEU A 22 2.59 -44.57 29.16
N SER A 23 1.33 -44.16 28.96
CA SER A 23 0.95 -42.78 28.65
C SER A 23 1.51 -41.86 29.73
N SER A 24 2.37 -40.91 29.36
CA SER A 24 2.54 -39.70 30.17
C SER A 24 1.39 -38.77 29.82
N ALA A 25 0.52 -38.55 30.81
CA ALA A 25 -0.54 -37.57 30.72
C ALA A 25 0.08 -36.20 30.41
N ALA A 26 -0.29 -35.63 29.26
CA ALA A 26 -0.08 -34.23 28.99
C ALA A 26 -0.87 -33.46 30.06
N ALA A 27 -0.14 -32.84 30.99
CA ALA A 27 -0.72 -31.84 31.86
C ALA A 27 -1.18 -30.68 30.96
N ASP A 28 -2.50 -30.57 30.81
CA ASP A 28 -3.16 -29.50 30.08
C ASP A 28 -2.86 -28.19 30.81
N GLN A 29 -1.85 -27.45 30.31
CA GLN A 29 -1.46 -26.18 30.87
C GLN A 29 -2.52 -25.17 30.46
N ALA A 30 -3.38 -24.79 31.41
CA ALA A 30 -4.46 -23.85 31.17
C ALA A 30 -3.96 -22.58 30.46
N PRO A 31 -4.71 -22.05 29.48
CA PRO A 31 -4.33 -20.83 28.78
C PRO A 31 -4.23 -19.68 29.80
N ALA A 32 -3.16 -18.89 29.69
CA ALA A 32 -2.98 -17.68 30.49
C ALA A 32 -4.20 -16.75 30.37
N PRO A 33 -4.57 -16.01 31.43
CA PRO A 33 -5.70 -15.09 31.37
C PRO A 33 -5.46 -14.07 30.26
N LYS A 34 -6.49 -13.84 29.43
CA LYS A 34 -6.47 -12.70 28.50
C LYS A 34 -6.55 -11.44 29.35
N GLU A 35 -5.46 -10.68 29.42
CA GLU A 35 -5.46 -9.37 30.05
C GLU A 35 -6.54 -8.51 29.36
N ASP A 36 -7.51 -8.06 30.16
CA ASP A 36 -8.59 -7.21 29.70
C ASP A 36 -8.01 -5.83 29.38
N LEU A 37 -8.00 -5.46 28.08
CA LEU A 37 -7.44 -4.19 27.61
C LEU A 37 -8.02 -2.99 28.37
N ALA A 38 -9.23 -3.08 28.92
CA ALA A 38 -9.86 -2.00 29.66
C ALA A 38 -9.14 -1.64 30.98
N GLN A 39 -8.40 -2.56 31.60
CA GLN A 39 -7.78 -2.33 32.91
C GLN A 39 -6.47 -1.51 32.84
N ASN A 40 -5.81 -1.45 31.67
CA ASN A 40 -4.47 -0.86 31.55
C ASN A 40 -4.47 0.64 31.17
N PHE A 41 -5.58 1.20 30.66
CA PHE A 41 -5.55 2.59 30.16
C PHE A 41 -5.60 3.67 31.25
N ALA A 42 -6.23 3.44 32.41
CA ALA A 42 -6.42 4.50 33.39
C ALA A 42 -5.25 4.66 34.37
N ALA A 43 -4.61 3.57 34.78
CA ALA A 43 -3.49 3.60 35.74
C ALA A 43 -2.13 3.91 35.07
N GLU A 44 -1.98 3.63 33.78
CA GLU A 44 -0.70 3.77 33.07
C GLU A 44 -0.46 5.17 32.48
N HIS A 45 -1.46 6.06 32.45
CA HIS A 45 -1.37 7.37 31.78
C HIS A 45 -1.42 8.57 32.73
N GLU A 46 -0.99 8.42 33.99
CA GLU A 46 -0.84 9.57 34.88
C GLU A 46 0.19 10.57 34.33
N ILE A 47 -0.19 11.84 34.25
CA ILE A 47 0.66 12.93 33.77
C ILE A 47 1.88 13.03 34.72
N GLY A 48 3.09 12.94 34.16
CA GLY A 48 4.35 13.02 34.93
C GLY A 48 4.94 11.67 35.36
N ARG A 49 4.32 10.54 34.97
CA ARG A 49 4.91 9.22 35.17
C ARG A 49 6.10 9.02 34.23
N HIS A 50 7.24 8.62 34.79
CA HIS A 50 8.43 8.24 34.02
C HIS A 50 8.52 6.73 33.92
N PHE A 51 8.73 6.23 32.70
CA PHE A 51 8.97 4.82 32.43
C PHE A 51 10.45 4.62 32.15
N GLN A 52 11.09 3.76 32.93
CA GLN A 52 12.45 3.28 32.63
C GLN A 52 12.33 1.89 32.03
N ILE A 53 12.66 1.78 30.73
CA ILE A 53 12.68 0.51 30.01
C ILE A 53 14.13 0.04 29.96
N ASP A 54 14.43 -1.04 30.67
CA ASP A 54 15.73 -1.72 30.57
C ASP A 54 15.68 -2.71 29.39
N PRO A 55 16.51 -2.52 28.34
CA PRO A 55 16.57 -3.43 27.21
C PRO A 55 16.85 -4.89 27.59
N ALA A 56 17.54 -5.14 28.71
CA ALA A 56 17.86 -6.49 29.18
C ALA A 56 16.64 -7.23 29.74
N ASN A 57 15.59 -6.50 30.15
CA ASN A 57 14.36 -7.05 30.71
C ASN A 57 13.20 -7.07 29.69
N LEU A 58 13.48 -6.80 28.42
CA LEU A 58 12.49 -6.91 27.37
C LEU A 58 12.18 -8.39 27.10
N PRO A 59 10.89 -8.77 26.93
CA PRO A 59 10.55 -10.10 26.47
C PRO A 59 11.21 -10.35 25.10
N ALA A 60 11.64 -11.59 24.86
CA ALA A 60 12.18 -11.97 23.57
C ALA A 60 11.17 -11.61 22.45
N PRO A 61 11.64 -11.09 21.29
CA PRO A 61 10.75 -10.80 20.18
C PRO A 61 9.90 -12.03 19.85
N LYS A 62 8.58 -11.89 19.90
CA LYS A 62 7.70 -12.95 19.41
C LYS A 62 7.92 -13.04 17.90
N THR A 63 8.20 -14.24 17.40
CA THR A 63 8.31 -14.52 15.97
C THR A 63 7.04 -15.25 15.51
N PRO A 64 5.86 -14.60 15.44
CA PRO A 64 4.80 -15.17 14.64
C PRO A 64 5.30 -15.25 13.18
N PRO A 65 4.76 -16.16 12.36
CA PRO A 65 4.94 -16.04 10.93
C PRO A 65 4.50 -14.64 10.50
N VAL A 66 5.28 -14.01 9.61
CA VAL A 66 4.96 -12.69 9.07
C VAL A 66 3.57 -12.77 8.42
N VAL A 67 2.57 -12.17 9.07
CA VAL A 67 1.22 -12.05 8.54
C VAL A 67 1.12 -10.72 7.79
N THR A 68 0.89 -10.80 6.48
CA THR A 68 0.62 -9.62 5.66
C THR A 68 -0.87 -9.57 5.33
N ASN A 69 -1.55 -8.47 5.68
CA ASN A 69 -2.92 -8.21 5.25
C ASN A 69 -2.92 -7.30 4.02
N ARG A 70 -2.66 -7.89 2.84
CA ARG A 70 -2.71 -7.13 1.58
C ARG A 70 -4.16 -6.93 1.17
N SER A 71 -4.44 -5.77 0.60
CA SER A 71 -5.73 -5.51 -0.03
C SER A 71 -6.01 -6.58 -1.09
N LEU A 72 -7.23 -7.12 -1.08
CA LEU A 72 -7.71 -7.96 -2.17
C LEU A 72 -7.89 -7.09 -3.41
N ILE A 73 -7.14 -7.39 -4.47
CA ILE A 73 -7.28 -6.72 -5.76
C ILE A 73 -8.25 -7.53 -6.59
N VAL A 74 -9.43 -6.98 -6.84
CA VAL A 74 -10.41 -7.54 -7.77
C VAL A 74 -10.22 -6.85 -9.13
N PRO A 75 -9.90 -7.59 -10.21
CA PRO A 75 -9.82 -7.00 -11.54
C PRO A 75 -11.15 -6.37 -11.95
N TYR A 76 -11.09 -5.25 -12.67
CA TYR A 76 -12.29 -4.63 -13.21
C TYR A 76 -12.85 -5.44 -14.38
N ASP A 77 -14.09 -5.89 -14.27
CA ASP A 77 -14.82 -6.69 -15.27
C ASP A 77 -16.25 -6.14 -15.47
N GLY A 78 -16.38 -4.80 -15.49
CA GLY A 78 -17.68 -4.15 -15.62
C GLY A 78 -18.50 -4.09 -14.34
N GLN A 79 -17.88 -4.30 -13.16
CA GLN A 79 -18.62 -4.22 -11.90
C GLN A 79 -19.11 -2.80 -11.63
N VAL A 80 -20.34 -2.65 -11.15
CA VAL A 80 -20.93 -1.36 -10.81
C VAL A 80 -20.67 -1.04 -9.34
N PRO A 81 -20.04 0.12 -9.01
CA PRO A 81 -19.88 0.54 -7.63
C PRO A 81 -21.22 0.75 -6.94
N GLN A 82 -21.33 0.29 -5.70
CA GLN A 82 -22.47 0.64 -4.84
C GLN A 82 -22.35 2.11 -4.44
N VAL A 83 -23.36 2.91 -4.79
CA VAL A 83 -23.41 4.34 -4.52
C VAL A 83 -24.70 4.69 -3.77
N PRO A 84 -24.73 5.79 -2.99
CA PRO A 84 -25.95 6.23 -2.31
C PRO A 84 -27.10 6.51 -3.29
N PRO A 85 -28.38 6.47 -2.83
CA PRO A 85 -29.52 6.81 -3.66
C PRO A 85 -29.39 8.19 -4.32
N GLY A 86 -29.72 8.28 -5.61
CA GLY A 86 -29.61 9.51 -6.41
C GLY A 86 -28.25 9.73 -7.09
N PHE A 87 -27.27 8.84 -6.87
CA PHE A 87 -25.98 8.87 -7.55
C PHE A 87 -25.86 7.74 -8.59
N THR A 88 -25.05 7.98 -9.61
CA THR A 88 -24.63 6.99 -10.60
C THR A 88 -23.12 7.06 -10.74
N ALA A 89 -22.45 5.92 -10.79
CA ALA A 89 -21.01 5.84 -11.05
C ALA A 89 -20.76 5.08 -12.35
N THR A 90 -20.07 5.73 -13.28
CA THR A 90 -19.61 5.14 -14.53
C THR A 90 -18.09 5.28 -14.65
N PRO A 91 -17.40 4.34 -15.30
CA PRO A 91 -15.97 4.48 -15.56
C PRO A 91 -15.71 5.66 -16.50
N PHE A 92 -14.90 6.61 -16.06
CA PHE A 92 -14.44 7.70 -16.90
C PHE A 92 -13.34 7.24 -17.88
N VAL A 93 -12.41 6.42 -17.38
CA VAL A 93 -11.33 5.77 -18.13
C VAL A 93 -10.94 4.47 -17.44
N THR A 94 -10.42 3.50 -18.19
CA THR A 94 -9.88 2.23 -17.67
C THR A 94 -8.47 1.99 -18.23
N GLY A 95 -7.73 1.04 -17.65
CA GLY A 95 -6.41 0.64 -18.16
C GLY A 95 -5.23 1.53 -17.74
N LEU A 96 -5.42 2.43 -16.77
CA LEU A 96 -4.33 3.24 -16.21
C LEU A 96 -3.37 2.39 -15.35
N ALA A 97 -2.08 2.70 -15.36
CA ALA A 97 -1.04 2.02 -14.62
C ALA A 97 -0.86 2.63 -13.21
N ASN A 98 -1.41 1.95 -12.20
CA ASN A 98 -1.35 2.37 -10.79
C ASN A 98 -1.69 3.86 -10.56
N PRO A 99 -2.89 4.32 -10.99
CA PRO A 99 -3.31 5.70 -10.76
C PRO A 99 -3.45 6.00 -9.27
N ARG A 100 -3.01 7.19 -8.83
CA ARG A 100 -3.04 7.59 -7.40
C ARG A 100 -3.77 8.89 -7.14
N ARG A 101 -3.38 9.95 -7.84
CA ARG A 101 -3.89 11.30 -7.63
C ARG A 101 -4.50 11.82 -8.93
N LEU A 102 -5.64 12.49 -8.78
CA LEU A 102 -6.31 13.21 -9.85
C LEU A 102 -6.23 14.72 -9.57
N LEU A 103 -6.06 15.51 -10.61
CA LEU A 103 -6.15 16.97 -10.57
C LEU A 103 -7.00 17.43 -11.74
N VAL A 104 -8.11 18.11 -11.44
CA VAL A 104 -8.94 18.77 -12.47
C VAL A 104 -8.35 20.15 -12.75
N LEU A 105 -8.05 20.40 -14.03
CA LEU A 105 -7.54 21.68 -14.51
C LEU A 105 -8.67 22.68 -14.78
N PRO A 106 -8.39 23.99 -14.88
CA PRO A 106 -9.42 25.01 -15.11
C PRO A 106 -10.27 24.82 -16.38
N ASN A 107 -9.77 24.12 -17.39
CA ASN A 107 -10.50 23.78 -18.62
C ASN A 107 -11.32 22.49 -18.53
N GLY A 108 -11.32 21.80 -17.39
CA GLY A 108 -12.01 20.53 -17.19
C GLY A 108 -11.20 19.29 -17.58
N ASP A 109 -9.97 19.44 -18.08
CA ASP A 109 -9.08 18.29 -18.25
C ASP A 109 -8.71 17.69 -16.89
N VAL A 110 -8.46 16.38 -16.86
CA VAL A 110 -8.04 15.68 -15.65
C VAL A 110 -6.63 15.13 -15.85
N LEU A 111 -5.71 15.57 -14.99
CA LEU A 111 -4.38 14.95 -14.88
C LEU A 111 -4.41 13.81 -13.87
N VAL A 112 -3.80 12.70 -14.23
CA VAL A 112 -3.68 11.51 -13.38
C VAL A 112 -2.22 11.18 -13.16
N ALA A 113 -1.80 11.05 -11.90
CA ALA A 113 -0.49 10.53 -11.55
C ALA A 113 -0.49 9.00 -11.60
N GLU A 114 0.26 8.42 -12.54
CA GLU A 114 0.49 6.98 -12.67
C GLU A 114 1.80 6.62 -11.98
N GLN A 115 1.69 6.39 -10.66
CA GLN A 115 2.84 6.39 -9.75
C GLN A 115 3.90 5.36 -10.15
N SER A 116 3.53 4.10 -10.36
CA SER A 116 4.51 3.06 -10.73
C SER A 116 5.09 3.27 -12.13
N ALA A 117 4.40 4.02 -12.99
CA ALA A 117 4.78 4.21 -14.37
C ALA A 117 5.69 5.44 -14.58
N GLY A 118 5.72 6.36 -13.61
CA GLY A 118 6.61 7.52 -13.62
C GLY A 118 6.16 8.64 -14.56
N TYR A 119 4.86 8.77 -14.81
CA TYR A 119 4.32 9.82 -15.67
C TYR A 119 2.94 10.30 -15.22
N LEU A 120 2.54 11.45 -15.77
CA LEU A 120 1.19 11.98 -15.66
C LEU A 120 0.45 11.76 -16.97
N THR A 121 -0.81 11.35 -16.88
CA THR A 121 -1.72 11.20 -18.03
C THR A 121 -2.77 12.30 -18.02
N LEU A 122 -2.93 12.99 -19.15
CA LEU A 122 -4.00 13.95 -19.39
C LEU A 122 -5.20 13.21 -19.98
N LEU A 123 -6.35 13.38 -19.34
CA LEU A 123 -7.65 12.89 -19.76
C LEU A 123 -8.53 14.06 -20.15
N ARG A 124 -9.13 13.99 -21.35
CA ARG A 124 -10.11 14.97 -21.82
C ARG A 124 -11.37 14.30 -22.33
N ASP A 125 -12.50 14.85 -21.89
CA ASP A 125 -13.85 14.49 -22.30
C ASP A 125 -14.34 15.45 -23.41
N ASP A 126 -15.22 14.98 -24.29
CA ASP A 126 -15.95 15.79 -25.28
C ASP A 126 -17.40 16.09 -24.85
N GLY A 127 -17.76 15.78 -23.61
CA GLY A 127 -19.06 16.04 -22.99
C GLY A 127 -19.93 14.80 -22.85
N GLU A 128 -19.42 13.62 -23.21
CA GLU A 128 -20.13 12.34 -23.12
C GLU A 128 -19.91 11.63 -21.77
N GLY A 129 -19.16 12.24 -20.85
CA GLY A 129 -18.89 11.69 -19.53
C GLY A 129 -17.81 10.60 -19.52
N ARG A 130 -16.95 10.57 -20.56
CA ARG A 130 -15.83 9.61 -20.68
C ARG A 130 -14.60 10.27 -21.28
N ALA A 131 -13.42 9.85 -20.86
CA ALA A 131 -12.18 10.33 -21.46
C ALA A 131 -12.06 9.79 -22.89
N LYS A 132 -12.07 10.68 -23.88
CA LYS A 132 -11.84 10.34 -25.29
C LYS A 132 -10.39 10.54 -25.68
N TRP A 133 -9.73 11.52 -25.07
CA TRP A 133 -8.31 11.77 -25.26
C TRP A 133 -7.56 11.35 -24.02
N ILE A 134 -6.64 10.42 -24.19
CA ILE A 134 -5.80 9.86 -23.13
C ILE A 134 -4.37 9.97 -23.63
N ASN A 135 -3.61 10.93 -23.09
CA ASN A 135 -2.25 11.19 -23.54
C ASN A 135 -1.31 11.29 -22.36
N ARG A 136 -0.12 10.72 -22.50
CA ARG A 136 0.97 10.99 -21.58
C ARG A 136 1.38 12.45 -21.69
N HIS A 137 1.39 13.14 -20.55
CA HIS A 137 1.47 14.60 -20.48
C HIS A 137 2.81 15.09 -19.92
N VAL A 138 3.28 14.45 -18.85
CA VAL A 138 4.59 14.67 -18.22
C VAL A 138 5.19 13.30 -17.99
N GLU A 139 6.46 13.11 -18.33
CA GLU A 139 7.14 11.82 -18.22
C GLU A 139 8.41 11.96 -17.38
N ASP A 140 9.09 10.83 -17.16
CA ASP A 140 10.39 10.77 -16.48
C ASP A 140 10.36 11.28 -15.03
N LEU A 141 9.27 11.03 -14.32
CA LEU A 141 9.07 11.37 -12.91
C LEU A 141 9.35 10.16 -11.99
N ASN A 142 9.91 10.40 -10.81
CA ASN A 142 10.18 9.35 -9.84
C ASN A 142 9.00 9.11 -8.90
N ARG A 143 8.09 8.21 -9.29
CA ARG A 143 6.90 7.83 -8.52
C ARG A 143 6.04 9.04 -8.13
N PRO A 144 5.49 9.77 -9.11
CA PRO A 144 4.72 10.99 -8.86
C PRO A 144 3.47 10.72 -8.03
N TYR A 145 3.12 11.69 -7.18
CA TYR A 145 1.93 11.61 -6.34
C TYR A 145 1.26 12.97 -6.14
N GLY A 146 1.99 13.98 -5.67
CA GLY A 146 1.41 15.30 -5.40
C GLY A 146 1.15 16.04 -6.71
N LEU A 147 -0.06 16.58 -6.86
CA LEU A 147 -0.45 17.40 -8.01
C LEU A 147 -1.18 18.64 -7.51
N ALA A 148 -0.79 19.82 -8.00
CA ALA A 148 -1.49 21.07 -7.73
C ALA A 148 -1.42 22.02 -8.92
N TRP A 149 -2.47 22.84 -9.09
CA TRP A 149 -2.49 23.96 -10.04
C TRP A 149 -2.35 25.27 -9.26
N ARG A 150 -1.30 26.05 -9.54
CA ARG A 150 -1.02 27.35 -8.89
C ARG A 150 -0.26 28.27 -9.83
N ASP A 151 -0.60 29.56 -9.81
CA ASP A 151 0.09 30.62 -10.56
C ASP A 151 0.35 30.24 -12.03
N ASP A 152 -0.72 29.75 -12.69
CA ASP A 152 -0.74 29.24 -14.06
C ASP A 152 0.31 28.15 -14.38
N GLY A 153 0.76 27.44 -13.34
CA GLY A 153 1.70 26.33 -13.42
C GLY A 153 1.16 25.06 -12.81
N LEU A 154 1.58 23.93 -13.37
CA LEU A 154 1.36 22.62 -12.79
C LEU A 154 2.52 22.32 -11.83
N LEU A 155 2.21 22.08 -10.56
CA LEU A 155 3.16 21.59 -9.58
C LEU A 155 3.01 20.08 -9.44
N VAL A 156 4.12 19.37 -9.51
CA VAL A 156 4.20 17.91 -9.40
C VAL A 156 5.18 17.55 -8.30
N ALA A 157 4.73 16.80 -7.30
CA ALA A 157 5.62 16.24 -6.28
C ALA A 157 5.84 14.75 -6.55
N ASP A 158 7.10 14.36 -6.56
CA ASP A 158 7.55 12.98 -6.71
C ASP A 158 8.54 12.63 -5.58
N GLN A 159 9.28 11.52 -5.69
CA GLN A 159 10.23 11.11 -4.65
C GLN A 159 11.53 11.91 -4.65
N ASP A 160 11.85 12.61 -5.74
CA ASP A 160 13.07 13.40 -5.85
C ASP A 160 12.83 14.85 -5.42
N GLY A 161 11.64 15.40 -5.66
CA GLY A 161 11.30 16.74 -5.21
C GLY A 161 9.97 17.27 -5.72
N ILE A 162 9.86 18.61 -5.73
CA ILE A 162 8.70 19.34 -6.27
C ILE A 162 9.13 20.05 -7.55
N TRP A 163 8.42 19.75 -8.63
CA TRP A 163 8.63 20.25 -9.97
C TRP A 163 7.56 21.26 -10.35
N ARG A 164 7.97 22.38 -10.97
CA ARG A 164 7.05 23.26 -11.70
C ARG A 164 7.11 22.90 -13.17
N VAL A 165 6.04 22.29 -13.66
CA VAL A 165 5.88 21.91 -15.06
C VAL A 165 5.18 23.03 -15.82
N PRO A 166 5.77 23.54 -16.92
CA PRO A 166 5.11 24.52 -17.77
C PRO A 166 3.92 23.85 -18.48
N HIS A 167 2.72 24.32 -18.15
CA HIS A 167 1.48 23.81 -18.74
C HIS A 167 0.66 24.96 -19.29
N VAL A 168 0.31 24.86 -20.57
CA VAL A 168 -0.67 25.75 -21.19
C VAL A 168 -2.01 25.04 -21.18
N VAL A 169 -2.99 25.65 -20.53
CA VAL A 169 -4.35 25.11 -20.47
C VAL A 169 -4.86 24.82 -21.88
N GLY A 170 -5.38 23.60 -22.09
CA GLY A 170 -5.83 23.13 -23.40
C GLY A 170 -4.77 22.39 -24.22
N ALA A 171 -3.49 22.47 -23.86
CA ALA A 171 -2.43 21.74 -24.55
C ALA A 171 -2.50 20.23 -24.27
N ALA A 172 -2.35 19.42 -25.32
CA ALA A 172 -2.32 17.96 -25.19
C ALA A 172 -1.06 17.44 -24.47
N ARG A 173 0.02 18.25 -24.44
CA ARG A 173 1.30 17.96 -23.77
C ARG A 173 1.75 19.17 -22.97
N ALA A 174 2.55 18.96 -21.93
CA ALA A 174 3.23 20.05 -21.24
C ALA A 174 4.06 20.83 -22.27
N GLY A 175 4.09 22.16 -22.15
CA GLY A 175 4.78 23.01 -23.11
C GLY A 175 6.26 22.64 -23.18
N ARG A 176 6.87 22.70 -24.38
CA ARG A 176 8.31 22.45 -24.55
C ARG A 176 9.09 23.65 -24.02
N PRO A 177 9.98 23.52 -23.03
CA PRO A 177 10.70 24.67 -22.51
C PRO A 177 11.93 24.84 -23.40
N VAL A 178 11.87 25.88 -24.22
CA VAL A 178 12.90 26.28 -25.20
C VAL A 178 13.11 25.24 -26.31
N PRO A 179 13.18 25.64 -27.60
CA PRO A 179 13.63 24.71 -28.64
C PRO A 179 15.03 24.17 -28.30
N PRO A 180 15.30 22.87 -28.50
CA PRO A 180 16.59 22.28 -28.18
C PRO A 180 17.69 23.03 -28.94
N GLN A 181 18.62 23.64 -28.20
CA GLN A 181 19.83 24.22 -28.77
C GLN A 181 20.86 23.12 -28.97
N ARG A 182 21.56 23.14 -30.12
CA ARG A 182 22.57 22.12 -30.41
C ARG A 182 23.75 22.27 -29.43
N VAL A 183 24.37 21.15 -29.05
CA VAL A 183 25.43 21.09 -28.02
C VAL A 183 26.66 21.96 -28.35
N ASP A 184 26.88 22.26 -29.63
CA ASP A 184 27.90 23.18 -30.14
C ASP A 184 27.56 24.67 -29.94
N GLN A 185 26.32 24.99 -29.57
CA GLN A 185 25.82 26.36 -29.33
C GLN A 185 25.71 26.71 -27.83
N VAL A 186 25.96 25.75 -26.93
CA VAL A 186 25.90 25.94 -25.48
C VAL A 186 27.32 25.97 -24.90
N PRO A 187 27.77 27.12 -24.33
CA PRO A 187 29.06 27.24 -23.65
C PRO A 187 29.28 26.15 -22.60
N PRO A 188 30.52 25.62 -22.40
CA PRO A 188 30.78 24.48 -21.53
C PRO A 188 30.32 24.67 -20.07
N ASP A 189 30.36 25.91 -19.58
CA ASP A 189 29.91 26.38 -18.27
C ASP A 189 28.39 26.37 -18.10
N GLN A 190 27.63 26.27 -19.20
CA GLN A 190 26.15 26.25 -19.23
C GLN A 190 25.59 24.85 -19.56
N ARG A 191 26.46 23.83 -19.62
CA ARG A 191 26.06 22.43 -19.84
C ARG A 191 25.66 21.80 -18.51
N THR A 192 24.51 22.21 -17.99
CA THR A 192 23.91 21.56 -16.80
C THR A 192 23.34 20.19 -17.20
N PRO A 193 23.52 19.13 -16.39
CA PRO A 193 22.82 17.87 -16.60
C PRO A 193 21.30 18.09 -16.61
N ILE A 194 20.63 17.63 -17.65
CA ILE A 194 19.18 17.80 -17.81
C ILE A 194 18.49 16.76 -16.94
N ALA A 195 18.03 17.15 -15.76
CA ALA A 195 17.25 16.28 -14.89
C ALA A 195 15.75 16.45 -15.19
N GLY A 196 15.19 15.46 -15.91
CA GLY A 196 13.81 14.97 -15.81
C GLY A 196 12.66 15.90 -16.20
N ALA A 197 11.76 15.39 -17.07
CA ALA A 197 10.47 15.98 -17.44
C ALA A 197 10.52 17.29 -18.25
N TYR A 198 10.52 17.22 -19.58
CA TYR A 198 10.03 18.27 -20.51
C TYR A 198 10.13 19.74 -20.00
N GLY A 199 11.34 20.14 -19.58
CA GLY A 199 11.73 21.43 -18.97
C GLY A 199 10.90 21.93 -17.78
N ALA A 200 10.46 20.99 -16.95
CA ALA A 200 10.07 21.26 -15.59
C ALA A 200 11.26 21.80 -14.80
N GLU A 201 10.99 22.71 -13.88
CA GLU A 201 11.99 23.30 -12.99
C GLU A 201 11.84 22.69 -11.59
N MET A 202 12.93 22.16 -11.03
CA MET A 202 12.96 21.66 -9.66
C MET A 202 13.02 22.84 -8.67
N LEU A 203 12.11 22.87 -7.71
CA LEU A 203 11.99 23.99 -6.76
C LEU A 203 12.74 23.77 -5.44
N THR A 204 13.14 22.54 -5.12
CA THR A 204 13.69 22.13 -3.81
C THR A 204 14.82 21.14 -3.97
#